data_AF-A0A2H0IXD3-F1
#
_entry.id   AF-A0A2H0IXD3-F1
#
_cell.length_a   1.000
_cell.length_b   1.000
_cell.length_c   1.000
_cell.angle_alpha   90.00
_cell.angle_beta   90.00
_cell.angle_gamma   90.00
#
_symmetry.space_group_name_H-M   'P 1'
#
loop_
_entity.id
_entity.type
_entity.pdbx_description
1 polymer ?
#
loop_
_entity_poly.entity_id
_entity_poly.type
_entity_poly.pdbx_seq_one_letter_code
_entity_poly.pdbx_strand_id
1 'polypeptide(L)'
;VSAPDKVYDGNTSASPTLALSGLIGSEIVSASGTASFNSKDVLSANLVTVASATLADGGSAATAGLASNYQLAAGQTVAAHITPKALTASVTAPDKVYDGNT
;
A
#
# COMPACT_ATOMS: atom_id res chain seq x y z
N VAL A 1 1.83 9.40 -7.69
CA VAL A 1 1.88 8.10 -6.97
C VAL A 1 0.62 7.97 -6.13
N SER A 2 0.07 6.76 -6.00
CA SER A 2 -0.98 6.45 -5.02
C SER A 2 -0.65 5.15 -4.29
N ALA A 3 -1.24 4.93 -3.13
CA ALA A 3 -1.17 3.69 -2.37
C ALA A 3 -2.50 3.50 -1.63
N PRO A 4 -3.01 2.26 -1.51
CA PRO A 4 -4.22 2.00 -0.76
C PRO A 4 -3.96 2.03 0.75
N ASP A 5 -4.99 2.40 1.52
CA ASP A 5 -5.05 2.09 2.94
C ASP A 5 -5.06 0.58 3.16
N LYS A 6 -4.61 0.13 4.33
CA LYS A 6 -4.69 -1.29 4.70
C LYS A 6 -5.17 -1.50 6.13
N VAL A 7 -5.61 -2.71 6.43
CA VAL A 7 -5.89 -3.14 7.81
C VAL A 7 -4.57 -3.61 8.45
N TYR A 8 -4.40 -3.36 9.74
CA TYR A 8 -3.24 -3.79 10.50
C TYR A 8 -2.97 -5.29 10.35
N ASP A 9 -1.79 -5.61 9.83
CA ASP A 9 -1.27 -6.95 9.56
C ASP A 9 0.12 -7.18 10.19
N GLY A 10 0.61 -6.21 10.98
CA GLY A 10 1.90 -6.29 11.67
C GLY A 10 3.14 -5.95 10.83
N ASN A 11 2.99 -5.49 9.58
CA ASN A 11 4.12 -5.11 8.73
C ASN A 11 3.94 -3.70 8.10
N THR A 12 4.98 -3.18 7.46
CA THR A 12 4.99 -1.87 6.79
C THR A 12 4.74 -1.94 5.29
N SER A 13 4.45 -3.12 4.72
CA SER A 13 4.30 -3.28 3.27
C SER A 13 3.17 -2.43 2.71
N ALA A 14 3.42 -1.79 1.56
CA ALA A 14 2.45 -1.04 0.77
C ALA A 14 2.61 -1.40 -0.72
N SER A 15 1.51 -1.36 -1.46
CA SER A 15 1.49 -1.59 -2.91
C SER A 15 1.26 -0.27 -3.65
N PRO A 16 2.32 0.40 -4.13
CA PRO A 16 2.18 1.68 -4.80
C PRO A 16 1.67 1.51 -6.23
N THR A 17 0.93 2.50 -6.72
CA THR A 17 0.69 2.71 -8.15
C THR A 17 1.47 3.95 -8.61
N LEU A 18 2.30 3.78 -9.63
CA LEU A 18 3.11 4.83 -10.22
C LEU A 18 2.48 5.26 -11.55
N ALA A 19 1.95 6.48 -11.58
CA ALA A 19 1.49 7.12 -12.81
C ALA A 19 2.64 7.93 -13.40
N LEU A 20 2.92 7.74 -14.69
CA LEU A 20 3.93 8.47 -15.43
C LEU A 20 3.33 9.68 -16.13
N SER A 21 4.13 10.74 -16.26
CA SER A 21 3.83 11.93 -17.05
C SER A 21 5.12 12.45 -17.68
N GLY A 22 5.02 13.25 -18.74
CA GLY A 22 6.18 13.76 -19.47
C GLY A 22 6.76 12.79 -20.50
N LEU A 23 6.00 11.76 -20.89
CA LEU A 23 6.33 10.92 -22.04
C LEU A 23 6.28 11.75 -23.33
N ILE A 24 7.16 11.43 -24.28
CA ILE A 24 7.24 12.14 -25.55
C ILE A 24 6.18 11.60 -26.52
N GLY A 25 5.41 12.50 -27.12
CA GLY A 25 4.39 12.16 -28.11
C GLY A 25 3.33 11.20 -27.54
N SER A 26 3.15 10.07 -28.21
CA SER A 26 2.23 9.00 -27.81
C SER A 26 2.93 7.77 -27.26
N GLU A 27 4.19 7.90 -26.81
CA GLU A 27 4.92 6.79 -26.20
C GLU A 27 4.23 6.33 -24.91
N ILE A 28 4.30 5.02 -24.67
CA ILE A 28 3.82 4.39 -23.45
C ILE A 28 5.00 3.66 -22.81
N VAL A 29 5.29 4.02 -21.57
CA VAL A 29 6.22 3.31 -20.68
C VAL A 29 5.43 2.94 -19.43
N SER A 30 5.77 1.80 -18.81
CA SER A 30 5.16 1.39 -17.55
C SER A 30 6.13 1.56 -16.40
N ALA A 31 5.59 1.77 -15.20
CA ALA A 31 6.37 1.86 -13.98
C ALA A 31 5.82 0.92 -12.91
N SER A 32 6.72 0.23 -12.23
CA SER A 32 6.42 -0.59 -11.05
C SER A 32 7.41 -0.28 -9.95
N GLY A 33 7.10 -0.67 -8.71
CA GLY A 33 7.96 -0.36 -7.58
C GLY A 33 7.52 -1.02 -6.30
N THR A 34 8.35 -0.88 -5.28
CA THR A 34 8.02 -1.28 -3.90
C THR A 34 7.86 -0.04 -3.05
N ALA A 35 6.97 -0.10 -2.05
CA ALA A 35 6.78 0.97 -1.09
C ALA A 35 6.52 0.43 0.31
N SER A 36 6.71 1.28 1.30
CA SER A 36 6.42 0.97 2.69
C SER A 36 5.82 2.16 3.43
N PHE A 37 4.97 1.85 4.41
CA PHE A 37 4.55 2.79 5.44
C PHE A 37 5.73 3.18 6.33
N ASN A 38 5.71 4.42 6.82
CA ASN A 38 6.67 4.94 7.79
C ASN A 38 6.62 4.24 9.16
N SER A 39 5.52 3.57 9.49
CA SER A 39 5.38 2.73 10.68
C SER A 39 4.43 1.55 10.42
N LYS A 40 4.57 0.46 11.18
CA LYS A 40 3.60 -0.62 11.22
C LYS A 40 2.39 -0.28 12.11
N ASP A 41 2.55 0.69 13.02
CA ASP A 41 1.57 0.98 14.06
C ASP A 41 0.53 2.00 13.57
N VAL A 42 -0.75 1.68 13.75
CA VAL A 42 -1.93 2.42 13.24
C VAL A 42 -1.81 3.93 13.41
N LEU A 43 -1.48 4.41 14.61
CA LEU A 43 -1.46 5.86 14.90
C LEU A 43 -0.32 6.60 14.19
N SER A 44 0.77 5.91 13.89
CA SER A 44 1.97 6.50 13.29
C SER A 44 2.07 6.23 11.79
N ALA A 45 1.28 5.30 11.24
CA ALA A 45 1.27 4.93 9.84
C ALA A 45 0.40 5.90 9.02
N ASN A 46 1.03 6.96 8.50
CA ASN A 46 0.36 8.04 7.77
C ASN A 46 1.07 8.47 6.49
N LEU A 47 2.18 7.82 6.14
CA LEU A 47 2.96 8.13 4.96
C LEU A 47 3.51 6.85 4.33
N VAL A 48 3.30 6.69 3.03
CA VAL A 48 3.92 5.64 2.22
C VAL A 48 5.04 6.25 1.39
N THR A 49 6.21 5.61 1.39
CA THR A 49 7.38 6.01 0.59
C THR A 49 7.72 4.92 -0.41
N VAL A 50 7.86 5.29 -1.67
CA VAL A 50 8.35 4.40 -2.74
C VAL A 50 9.84 4.17 -2.55
N ALA A 51 10.23 2.94 -2.21
CA ALA A 51 11.62 2.56 -1.94
C ALA A 51 12.40 2.24 -3.23
N SER A 52 11.71 1.66 -4.22
CA SER A 52 12.27 1.41 -5.55
C SER A 52 11.24 1.66 -6.63
N ALA A 53 11.71 2.07 -7.80
CA ALA A 53 10.91 2.22 -9.01
C ALA A 53 11.70 1.68 -10.19
N THR A 54 11.03 0.95 -11.07
CA THR A 54 11.59 0.36 -12.29
C THR A 54 10.67 0.72 -13.45
N LEU A 55 11.26 1.19 -14.54
CA LEU A 55 10.57 1.43 -15.80
C LEU A 55 10.67 0.18 -16.69
N ALA A 56 9.62 -0.08 -17.46
CA ALA A 56 9.61 -1.13 -18.46
C ALA A 56 8.97 -0.63 -19.76
N ASP A 57 9.52 -1.10 -20.88
CA ASP A 57 9.03 -0.81 -22.22
C ASP A 57 7.53 -1.12 -22.29
N GLY A 58 6.80 -0.31 -23.04
CA GLY A 58 5.36 -0.43 -23.09
C GLY A 58 4.77 0.03 -24.41
N GLY A 59 3.45 -0.09 -24.49
CA GLY A 59 2.68 0.31 -25.66
C GLY A 59 2.60 -0.74 -26.76
N SER A 60 1.85 -0.39 -27.79
CA SER A 60 1.75 -1.11 -29.05
C SER A 60 2.79 -0.59 -30.05
N ALA A 61 2.89 -1.18 -31.24
CA ALA A 61 3.82 -0.71 -32.27
C ALA A 61 3.71 0.80 -32.59
N ALA A 62 2.51 1.38 -32.51
CA ALA A 62 2.28 2.81 -32.77
C ALA A 62 2.58 3.73 -31.56
N THR A 63 2.75 3.15 -30.37
CA THR A 63 2.91 3.88 -29.10
C THR A 63 4.07 3.33 -28.27
N ALA A 64 5.02 2.66 -28.92
CA ALA A 64 6.11 1.97 -28.23
C ALA A 64 7.06 2.99 -27.60
N GLY A 65 7.24 2.90 -26.29
CA GLY A 65 8.24 3.68 -25.55
C GLY A 65 9.32 2.76 -24.99
N LEU A 66 10.60 3.11 -25.19
CA LEU A 66 11.73 2.41 -24.56
C LEU A 66 12.00 3.01 -23.19
N ALA A 67 11.95 2.19 -22.14
CA ALA A 67 12.21 2.59 -20.76
C ALA A 67 13.62 3.19 -20.59
N SER A 68 14.60 2.74 -21.38
CA SER A 68 15.98 3.25 -21.36
C SER A 68 16.11 4.72 -21.74
N ASN A 69 15.09 5.32 -22.38
CA ASN A 69 15.08 6.73 -22.74
C ASN A 69 14.67 7.64 -21.57
N TYR A 70 14.19 7.05 -20.48
CA TYR A 70 13.60 7.76 -19.36
C TYR A 70 14.31 7.41 -18.06
N GLN A 71 14.20 8.31 -17.09
CA GLN A 71 14.65 8.10 -15.73
C GLN A 71 13.50 8.39 -14.78
N LEU A 72 13.36 7.56 -13.74
CA LEU A 72 12.43 7.78 -12.65
C LEU A 72 13.16 7.60 -11.34
N ALA A 73 13.25 8.67 -10.55
CA ALA A 73 13.80 8.59 -9.20
C ALA A 73 12.80 7.90 -8.26
N ALA A 74 13.29 7.15 -7.27
CA ALA A 74 12.48 6.68 -6.15
C ALA A 74 12.28 7.80 -5.09
N GLY A 75 11.57 7.50 -4.00
CA GLY A 75 11.39 8.41 -2.87
C GLY A 75 10.12 9.25 -2.93
N GLN A 76 9.24 9.04 -3.92
CA GLN A 76 7.93 9.68 -3.93
C GLN A 76 7.13 9.21 -2.73
N THR A 77 6.40 10.15 -2.14
CA THR A 77 5.56 9.88 -0.98
C THR A 77 4.10 10.11 -1.30
N VAL A 78 3.23 9.42 -0.59
CA VAL A 78 1.78 9.63 -0.63
C VAL A 78 1.18 9.33 0.73
N ALA A 79 0.13 10.07 1.09
CA ALA A 79 -0.64 9.79 2.29
C ALA A 79 -1.48 8.52 2.09
N ALA A 80 -1.38 7.61 3.04
CA ALA A 80 -2.24 6.44 3.20
C ALA A 80 -2.16 6.01 4.67
N HIS A 81 -3.12 5.22 5.13
CA HIS A 81 -3.27 4.86 6.53
C HIS A 81 -3.36 3.36 6.76
N ILE A 82 -2.88 2.92 7.93
CA ILE A 82 -3.19 1.60 8.47
C ILE A 82 -4.36 1.75 9.44
N THR A 83 -5.44 0.99 9.24
CA THR A 83 -6.62 0.96 10.11
C THR A 83 -6.54 -0.19 11.14
N PRO A 84 -7.15 -0.06 12.32
CA PRO A 84 -7.16 -1.11 13.32
C PRO A 84 -7.76 -2.42 12.79
N LYS A 85 -7.16 -3.55 13.18
CA LYS A 85 -7.79 -4.87 13.00
C LYS A 85 -8.82 -5.10 14.09
N ALA A 86 -10.07 -5.32 13.70
CA ALA A 86 -11.15 -5.61 14.64
C ALA A 86 -10.87 -6.90 15.43
N LEU A 87 -11.14 -6.85 16.74
CA LEU A 87 -11.12 -8.00 17.64
C LEU A 87 -12.54 -8.28 18.12
N THR A 88 -12.86 -9.56 18.29
CA THR A 88 -14.13 -10.02 18.88
C THR A 88 -13.85 -10.64 20.24
N ALA A 89 -14.63 -10.29 21.25
CA ALA A 89 -14.61 -10.91 22.56
C ALA A 89 -15.96 -11.58 22.83
N SER A 90 -15.94 -12.75 23.47
CA SER A 90 -17.13 -13.43 23.96
C SER A 90 -17.00 -13.64 25.47
N VAL A 91 -18.09 -13.42 26.19
CA VAL A 91 -18.17 -13.70 27.62
C VAL A 91 -19.20 -14.81 27.83
N THR A 92 -18.79 -15.88 28.52
CA THR A 92 -19.66 -16.96 28.95
C THR A 92 -19.77 -16.94 30.48
N ALA A 93 -20.98 -16.84 31.00
CA ALA A 93 -21.25 -17.06 32.42
C ALA A 93 -21.56 -18.55 32.63
N PRO A 94 -21.00 -19.22 33.65
CA PRO A 94 -21.44 -20.55 34.03
C PRO A 94 -22.90 -20.52 34.52
N ASP A 95 -23.67 -21.55 34.18
CA ASP A 95 -24.96 -21.77 34.82
C ASP A 95 -24.73 -22.09 36.32
N LYS A 96 -25.46 -21.40 37.21
CA LYS A 96 -25.53 -21.76 38.62
C LYS A 96 -26.77 -22.62 38.85
N VAL A 97 -26.58 -23.84 39.37
CA VAL A 97 -27.71 -24.59 39.94
C VAL A 97 -28.12 -23.87 41.22
N TYR A 98 -29.40 -23.50 41.31
CA TYR A 98 -29.95 -22.84 42.49
C TYR A 98 -29.72 -23.69 43.74
N ASP A 99 -28.91 -23.18 44.68
CA ASP A 99 -28.56 -23.84 45.95
C ASP A 99 -29.08 -23.09 47.18
N GLY A 100 -29.92 -22.06 47.01
CA GLY A 100 -30.56 -21.31 48.10
C GLY A 100 -29.61 -20.44 48.94
N ASN A 101 -28.31 -20.57 48.73
CA ASN A 101 -27.29 -19.68 49.23
C ASN A 101 -26.88 -18.73 48.09
N THR A 102 -26.53 -17.49 48.40
CA THR A 102 -26.14 -16.46 47.42
C THR A 102 -25.16 -16.97 46.36
#